data_AF-A0A6N6RGG8-F1
#
_entry.id   AF-A0A6N6RGG8-F1
#
_cell.length_a   1.000
_cell.length_b   1.000
_cell.length_c   1.000
_cell.angle_alpha   90.00
_cell.angle_beta   90.00
_cell.angle_gamma   90.00
#
_symmetry.space_group_name_H-M   'P 1'
#
loop_
_entity.id
_entity.type
_entity.pdbx_description
1 polymer ?
#
loop_
_entity_poly.entity_id
_entity_poly.type
_entity_poly.pdbx_seq_one_letter_code
_entity_poly.pdbx_strand_id
1 'polypeptide(L)'
;MASTLSFLRNFLHVFHGDERMPTLKSIANEMGISASAFHKRIHKIHNLLMSEDYANVPIQVKQGKVQFALTGFKGFKLVTVEGLHRIPRRSEQVDFPHFRSHTGSSMYYVNSVSHEMEEGEMVTTVYLDYGMWSPYWELRKSRAIELHEVPRNIRLGGDYEMKEFLFGRLHDRW
;
A
#
# COMPACT_ATOMS: atom_id res chain seq x y z
N MET A 1 -10.39 -29.14 -14.02
CA MET A 1 -9.52 -28.02 -13.60
C MET A 1 -9.30 -26.96 -14.69
N ALA A 2 -9.13 -27.34 -15.96
CA ALA A 2 -8.94 -26.39 -17.07
C ALA A 2 -10.03 -25.30 -17.20
N SER A 3 -11.32 -25.63 -16.96
CA SER A 3 -12.40 -24.62 -17.07
C SER A 3 -12.47 -23.64 -15.89
N THR A 4 -11.98 -24.01 -14.71
CA THR A 4 -11.94 -23.13 -13.53
C THR A 4 -10.81 -22.11 -13.64
N LEU A 5 -9.65 -22.53 -14.15
CA LEU A 5 -8.50 -21.65 -14.41
C LEU A 5 -8.78 -20.65 -15.54
N SER A 6 -9.41 -21.10 -16.63
CA SER A 6 -9.88 -20.21 -17.70
C SER A 6 -10.89 -19.18 -17.19
N PHE A 7 -11.78 -19.57 -16.29
CA PHE A 7 -12.73 -18.66 -15.66
C PHE A 7 -12.04 -17.62 -14.75
N LEU A 8 -11.09 -18.04 -13.91
CA LEU A 8 -10.32 -17.15 -13.03
C LEU A 8 -9.49 -16.12 -13.81
N ARG A 9 -8.85 -16.55 -14.90
CA ARG A 9 -8.06 -15.66 -15.75
C ARG A 9 -8.92 -14.56 -16.39
N ASN A 10 -10.10 -14.91 -16.89
CA ASN A 10 -11.04 -13.94 -17.45
C ASN A 10 -11.65 -13.05 -16.36
N PHE A 11 -11.89 -13.59 -15.16
CA PHE A 11 -12.39 -12.81 -14.02
C PHE A 11 -11.37 -11.76 -13.56
N LEU A 12 -10.09 -12.11 -13.41
CA LEU A 12 -9.04 -11.18 -12.97
C LEU A 12 -8.80 -10.04 -13.97
N HIS A 13 -8.93 -10.30 -15.28
CA HIS A 13 -8.82 -9.28 -16.31
C HIS A 13 -9.85 -8.14 -16.19
N VAL A 14 -10.99 -8.39 -15.54
CA VAL A 14 -12.06 -7.40 -15.33
C VAL A 14 -11.73 -6.41 -14.18
N PHE A 15 -10.72 -6.70 -13.35
CA PHE A 15 -10.36 -5.86 -12.18
C PHE A 15 -9.19 -4.90 -12.42
N HIS A 16 -8.60 -4.86 -13.61
CA HIS A 16 -7.51 -3.92 -13.91
C HIS A 16 -8.07 -2.58 -14.42
N GLY A 17 -8.23 -1.60 -13.52
CA GLY A 17 -8.52 -0.21 -13.87
C GLY A 17 -9.15 0.62 -12.74
N ASP A 18 -8.93 1.94 -12.75
CA ASP A 18 -9.51 2.98 -11.86
C ASP A 18 -11.03 3.16 -12.01
N GLU A 19 -11.72 2.21 -12.66
CA GLU A 19 -13.16 2.26 -12.84
C GLU A 19 -13.91 1.73 -11.62
N ARG A 20 -15.15 2.21 -11.44
CA ARG A 20 -16.05 1.77 -10.37
C ARG A 20 -16.10 0.25 -10.33
N MET A 21 -15.90 -0.31 -9.13
CA MET A 21 -15.91 -1.75 -8.88
C MET A 21 -17.11 -2.42 -9.57
N PRO A 22 -16.87 -3.34 -10.54
CA PRO A 22 -17.95 -3.90 -11.34
C PRO A 22 -18.88 -4.75 -10.47
N THR A 23 -20.18 -4.65 -10.72
CA THR A 23 -21.17 -5.46 -10.01
C THR A 23 -21.10 -6.92 -10.45
N LEU A 24 -21.43 -7.87 -9.58
CA LEU A 24 -21.47 -9.30 -9.94
C LEU A 24 -22.36 -9.57 -11.17
N LYS A 25 -23.38 -8.74 -11.40
CA LYS A 25 -24.29 -8.83 -12.55
C LYS A 25 -23.63 -8.34 -13.84
N SER A 26 -22.83 -7.27 -13.80
CA SER A 26 -22.12 -6.77 -14.99
C SER A 26 -21.04 -7.76 -15.43
N ILE A 27 -20.27 -8.30 -14.48
CA ILE A 27 -19.25 -9.32 -14.76
C ILE A 27 -19.88 -10.58 -15.37
N ALA A 28 -20.99 -11.07 -14.82
CA ALA A 28 -21.69 -12.24 -15.35
C ALA A 28 -22.15 -12.03 -16.80
N ASN A 29 -22.67 -10.83 -17.11
CA ASN A 29 -23.09 -10.46 -18.46
C ASN A 29 -21.92 -10.41 -19.45
N GLU A 30 -20.80 -9.79 -19.08
CA GLU A 30 -19.59 -9.76 -19.91
C GLU A 30 -19.01 -11.15 -20.17
N MET A 31 -19.11 -12.04 -19.18
CA MET A 31 -18.68 -13.43 -19.30
C MET A 31 -19.69 -14.34 -20.02
N GLY A 32 -20.84 -13.81 -20.46
CA GLY A 32 -21.87 -14.57 -21.17
C GLY A 32 -22.54 -15.67 -20.33
N ILE A 33 -22.57 -15.53 -19.01
CA ILE A 33 -23.13 -16.53 -18.08
C ILE A 33 -24.22 -15.92 -17.20
N SER A 34 -25.16 -16.75 -16.76
CA SER A 34 -26.20 -16.27 -15.83
C SER A 34 -25.60 -15.89 -14.47
N ALA A 35 -26.17 -14.87 -13.83
CA ALA A 35 -25.74 -14.43 -12.50
C ALA A 35 -25.75 -15.57 -11.46
N SER A 36 -26.71 -16.49 -11.54
CA SER A 36 -26.77 -17.68 -10.67
C SER A 36 -25.61 -18.65 -10.93
N ALA A 37 -25.28 -18.91 -12.19
CA ALA A 37 -24.15 -19.75 -12.55
C ALA A 37 -22.81 -19.13 -12.14
N PHE A 38 -22.68 -17.81 -12.27
CA PHE A 38 -21.53 -17.05 -11.79
C PHE A 38 -21.37 -17.16 -10.26
N HIS A 39 -22.44 -16.90 -9.51
CA HIS A 39 -22.45 -16.98 -8.05
C HIS A 39 -22.03 -18.38 -7.55
N LYS A 40 -22.56 -19.45 -8.18
CA LYS A 40 -22.15 -20.84 -7.89
C LYS A 40 -20.67 -21.08 -8.17
N ARG A 41 -20.11 -20.51 -9.24
CA ARG A 41 -18.68 -20.64 -9.58
C ARG A 41 -17.79 -19.89 -8.60
N ILE A 42 -18.16 -18.67 -8.20
CA ILE A 42 -17.43 -17.90 -7.18
C ILE A 42 -17.43 -18.62 -5.83
N HIS A 43 -18.59 -19.10 -5.37
CA HIS A 43 -18.65 -19.90 -4.13
C HIS A 43 -17.82 -21.17 -4.21
N LYS A 44 -17.84 -21.86 -5.35
CA LYS A 44 -17.02 -23.05 -5.55
C LYS A 44 -15.52 -22.74 -5.48
N ILE A 45 -15.09 -21.64 -6.08
CA ILE A 45 -13.69 -21.18 -6.00
C ILE A 45 -13.33 -20.80 -4.57
N HIS A 46 -14.15 -20.01 -3.90
CA HIS A 46 -13.93 -19.62 -2.52
C HIS A 46 -13.80 -20.84 -1.60
N ASN A 47 -14.72 -21.80 -1.69
CA ASN A 47 -14.67 -23.01 -0.88
C ASN A 47 -13.44 -23.87 -1.21
N LEU A 48 -12.98 -23.86 -2.46
CA LEU A 48 -11.79 -24.59 -2.87
C LEU A 48 -10.52 -23.92 -2.35
N LEU A 49 -10.43 -22.59 -2.36
CA LEU A 49 -9.33 -21.82 -1.73
C LEU A 49 -9.27 -22.02 -0.22
N MET A 50 -10.41 -22.22 0.44
CA MET A 50 -10.52 -22.40 1.88
C MET A 50 -10.48 -23.87 2.33
N SER A 51 -10.44 -24.82 1.38
CA SER A 51 -10.34 -26.25 1.67
C SER A 51 -8.94 -26.63 2.15
N GLU A 52 -8.85 -27.69 2.96
CA GLU A 52 -7.57 -28.21 3.47
C GLU A 52 -6.61 -28.63 2.34
N ASP A 53 -7.13 -29.01 1.18
CA ASP A 53 -6.37 -29.32 -0.03
C ASP A 53 -5.55 -28.12 -0.55
N TYR A 54 -6.03 -26.88 -0.30
CA TYR A 54 -5.32 -25.64 -0.64
C TYR A 54 -4.59 -24.98 0.53
N ALA A 55 -4.91 -25.37 1.77
CA ALA A 55 -4.26 -24.83 2.98
C ALA A 55 -2.74 -25.10 3.02
N ASN A 56 -2.26 -26.09 2.26
CA ASN A 56 -0.86 -26.52 2.23
C ASN A 56 -0.14 -26.19 0.91
N VAL A 57 -0.70 -25.35 0.03
CA VAL A 57 0.02 -24.94 -1.19
C VAL A 57 1.18 -24.03 -0.80
N PRO A 58 2.45 -24.44 -1.02
CA PRO A 58 3.58 -23.58 -0.70
C PRO A 58 3.56 -22.37 -1.63
N ILE A 59 3.37 -21.18 -1.07
CA ILE A 59 3.51 -19.93 -1.80
C ILE A 59 5.01 -19.69 -1.98
N GLN A 60 5.54 -20.04 -3.16
CA GLN A 60 6.90 -19.70 -3.54
C GLN A 60 6.92 -18.27 -4.04
N VAL A 61 7.41 -17.37 -3.19
CA VAL A 61 7.55 -15.96 -3.51
C VAL A 61 8.95 -15.72 -4.05
N LYS A 62 9.08 -15.26 -5.28
CA LYS A 62 10.37 -14.75 -5.76
C LYS A 62 10.72 -13.46 -5.03
N GLN A 63 12.01 -13.24 -4.75
CA GLN A 63 12.48 -11.98 -4.19
C GLN A 63 12.15 -10.86 -5.19
N GLY A 64 11.08 -10.12 -4.90
CA GLY A 64 10.52 -9.14 -5.82
C GLY A 64 11.20 -7.78 -5.71
N LYS A 65 10.79 -6.89 -6.62
CA LYS A 65 11.36 -5.55 -6.78
C LYS A 65 11.06 -4.68 -5.55
N VAL A 66 12.02 -3.84 -5.17
CA VAL A 66 11.81 -2.83 -4.13
C VAL A 66 11.53 -1.50 -4.80
N GLN A 67 10.41 -0.87 -4.46
CA GLN A 67 10.04 0.46 -4.91
C GLN A 67 10.17 1.45 -3.77
N PHE A 68 10.89 2.54 -3.98
CA PHE A 68 10.93 3.67 -3.07
C PHE A 68 9.95 4.73 -3.54
N ALA A 69 9.02 5.11 -2.67
CA ALA A 69 8.05 6.17 -2.87
C ALA A 69 8.59 7.45 -2.19
N LEU A 70 9.28 8.29 -2.95
CA LEU A 70 9.92 9.52 -2.48
C LEU A 70 8.90 10.65 -2.45
N THR A 71 8.51 11.06 -1.25
CA THR A 71 7.65 12.23 -1.03
C THR A 71 8.50 13.43 -0.68
N GLY A 72 8.41 14.51 -1.45
CA GLY A 72 9.08 15.77 -1.18
C GLY A 72 8.14 16.96 -1.30
N PHE A 73 8.56 18.12 -0.81
CA PHE A 73 7.74 19.35 -0.87
C PHE A 73 7.52 19.89 -2.29
N LYS A 74 8.34 19.48 -3.28
CA LYS A 74 8.12 19.83 -4.69
C LYS A 74 7.33 18.79 -5.46
N GLY A 75 7.17 17.59 -4.93
CA GLY A 75 6.46 16.52 -5.62
C GLY A 75 6.83 15.13 -5.17
N PHE A 76 6.32 14.16 -5.93
CA PHE A 76 6.42 12.74 -5.67
C PHE A 76 7.23 12.04 -6.76
N LYS A 77 7.97 10.99 -6.40
CA LYS A 77 8.67 10.11 -7.34
C LYS A 77 8.71 8.68 -6.84
N LEU A 78 8.39 7.73 -7.74
CA LEU A 78 8.61 6.31 -7.52
C LEU A 78 9.95 5.89 -8.16
N VAL A 79 10.76 5.12 -7.44
CA VAL A 79 12.05 4.61 -7.90
C VAL A 79 12.13 3.12 -7.61
N THR A 80 12.28 2.32 -8.66
CA THR A 80 12.50 0.87 -8.51
C THR A 80 13.98 0.58 -8.37
N VAL A 81 14.36 -0.18 -7.35
CA VAL A 81 15.72 -0.63 -7.10
C VAL A 81 15.74 -2.15 -7.07
N GLU A 82 16.61 -2.73 -7.88
CA GLU A 82 16.84 -4.17 -7.96
C GLU A 82 18.15 -4.53 -7.22
N GLY A 83 18.23 -5.75 -6.68
CA GLY A 83 19.45 -6.23 -6.02
C GLY A 83 19.72 -5.64 -4.63
N LEU A 84 18.72 -5.04 -3.99
CA LEU A 84 18.89 -4.49 -2.64
C LEU A 84 19.06 -5.62 -1.60
N HIS A 85 20.23 -5.70 -0.97
CA HIS A 85 20.53 -6.75 0.02
C HIS A 85 19.67 -6.67 1.29
N ARG A 86 19.25 -5.47 1.67
CA ARG A 86 18.45 -5.21 2.86
C ARG A 86 17.41 -4.14 2.56
N ILE A 87 16.16 -4.45 2.86
CA ILE A 87 15.07 -3.47 2.84
C ILE A 87 15.25 -2.52 4.04
N PRO A 88 15.33 -1.19 3.82
CA PRO A 88 15.41 -0.21 4.90
C PRO A 88 14.21 -0.32 5.83
N ARG A 89 14.45 -0.21 7.13
CA ARG A 89 13.41 -0.30 8.15
C ARG A 89 12.88 1.08 8.49
N ARG A 90 11.68 1.13 9.08
CA ARG A 90 11.10 2.35 9.62
C ARG A 90 12.13 3.11 10.47
N SER A 91 12.13 4.44 10.34
CA SER A 91 13.04 5.38 10.99
C SER A 91 14.47 5.42 10.45
N GLU A 92 14.87 4.52 9.55
CA GLU A 92 16.18 4.60 8.90
C GLU A 92 16.23 5.76 7.92
N GLN A 93 17.43 6.34 7.76
CA GLN A 93 17.71 7.40 6.81
C GLN A 93 18.17 6.83 5.48
N VAL A 94 17.70 7.41 4.38
CA VAL A 94 18.08 7.06 3.01
C VAL A 94 18.32 8.34 2.24
N ASP A 95 19.44 8.42 1.51
CA ASP A 95 19.79 9.58 0.69
C ASP A 95 19.66 9.26 -0.80
N PHE A 96 18.96 10.14 -1.51
CA PHE A 96 18.66 10.05 -2.93
C PHE A 96 19.02 11.37 -3.64
N PRO A 97 20.32 11.71 -3.75
CA PRO A 97 20.78 13.03 -4.22
C PRO A 97 20.31 13.37 -5.63
N HIS A 98 20.21 12.39 -6.51
CA HIS A 98 19.81 12.56 -7.91
C HIS A 98 18.38 13.09 -8.09
N PHE A 99 17.50 12.88 -7.11
CA PHE A 99 16.10 13.28 -7.21
C PHE A 99 15.80 14.64 -6.54
N ARG A 100 16.81 15.28 -5.94
CA ARG A 100 16.65 16.55 -5.22
C ARG A 100 16.03 17.66 -6.06
N SER A 101 16.35 17.74 -7.34
CA SER A 101 15.77 18.75 -8.26
C SER A 101 14.27 18.54 -8.44
N HIS A 102 13.80 17.29 -8.44
CA HIS A 102 12.41 16.88 -8.67
C HIS A 102 11.57 16.96 -7.40
N THR A 103 12.06 16.43 -6.29
CA THR A 103 11.32 16.29 -5.03
C THR A 103 11.57 17.45 -4.06
N GLY A 104 12.66 18.19 -4.25
CA GLY A 104 13.11 19.26 -3.35
C GLY A 104 14.01 18.81 -2.20
N SER A 105 14.13 17.50 -1.96
CA SER A 105 14.99 16.93 -0.91
C SER A 105 15.86 15.81 -1.46
N SER A 106 17.06 15.63 -0.91
CA SER A 106 17.85 14.40 -1.10
C SER A 106 17.75 13.48 0.10
N MET A 107 17.53 14.03 1.30
CA MET A 107 17.49 13.30 2.55
C MET A 107 16.06 12.89 2.88
N TYR A 108 15.89 11.61 3.18
CA TYR A 108 14.62 10.99 3.49
C TYR A 108 14.74 10.02 4.66
N TYR A 109 13.63 9.80 5.35
CA TYR A 109 13.51 8.68 6.28
C TYR A 109 12.39 7.73 5.88
N VAL A 110 12.54 6.46 6.28
CA VAL A 110 11.52 5.44 6.07
C VAL A 110 10.35 5.69 7.01
N ASN A 111 9.21 6.06 6.45
CA ASN A 111 7.95 6.23 7.18
C ASN A 111 7.26 4.88 7.38
N SER A 112 7.10 4.10 6.30
CA SER A 112 6.49 2.78 6.33
C SER A 112 7.04 1.87 5.22
N VAL A 113 6.85 0.57 5.42
CA VAL A 113 7.17 -0.46 4.43
C VAL A 113 5.90 -1.28 4.22
N SER A 114 5.47 -1.41 2.97
CA SER A 114 4.36 -2.26 2.56
C SER A 114 4.87 -3.43 1.73
N HIS A 115 4.20 -4.57 1.85
CA HIS A 115 4.46 -5.74 1.05
C HIS A 115 3.14 -6.18 0.39
N GLU A 116 3.15 -6.24 -0.93
CA GLU A 116 2.00 -6.68 -1.72
C GLU A 116 2.41 -7.93 -2.50
N MET A 117 1.54 -8.94 -2.50
CA MET A 117 1.75 -10.17 -3.23
C MET A 117 0.97 -10.09 -4.54
N GLU A 118 1.69 -9.91 -5.64
CA GLU A 118 1.10 -9.83 -6.98
C GLU A 118 1.68 -10.95 -7.86
N GLU A 119 0.82 -11.77 -8.45
CA GLU A 119 1.19 -12.77 -9.47
C GLU A 119 2.37 -13.71 -9.13
N GLY A 120 2.60 -13.98 -7.83
CA GLY A 120 3.70 -14.84 -7.36
C GLY A 120 5.02 -14.09 -7.08
N GLU A 121 5.00 -12.77 -7.15
CA GLU A 121 6.08 -11.88 -6.75
C GLU A 121 5.64 -11.03 -5.55
N MET A 122 6.58 -10.73 -4.65
CA MET A 122 6.34 -9.77 -3.56
C MET A 122 6.89 -8.41 -3.96
N VAL A 123 5.99 -7.47 -4.21
CA VAL A 123 6.35 -6.07 -4.40
C VAL A 123 6.52 -5.44 -3.03
N THR A 124 7.72 -4.91 -2.76
CA THR A 124 7.98 -4.19 -1.51
C THR A 124 8.04 -2.70 -1.80
N THR A 125 7.12 -1.93 -1.20
CA THR A 125 7.08 -0.48 -1.34
C THR A 125 7.54 0.18 -0.04
N VAL A 126 8.65 0.92 -0.12
CA VAL A 126 9.22 1.70 0.97
C VAL A 126 8.80 3.15 0.81
N TYR A 127 7.94 3.62 1.71
CA TYR A 127 7.46 4.99 1.72
C TYR A 127 8.45 5.90 2.45
N LEU A 128 8.92 6.91 1.74
CA LEU A 128 9.92 7.85 2.20
C LEU A 128 9.32 9.24 2.37
N ASP A 129 9.48 9.79 3.56
CA ASP A 129 9.18 11.19 3.86
C ASP A 129 10.48 12.01 3.85
N TYR A 130 10.41 13.25 3.40
CA TYR A 130 11.58 14.12 3.33
C TYR A 130 12.00 14.63 4.72
N GLY A 131 13.31 14.83 4.89
CA GLY A 131 13.90 15.40 6.10
C GLY A 131 14.40 14.34 7.07
N MET A 132 14.43 14.69 8.36
CA MET A 132 14.95 13.82 9.42
C MET A 132 13.82 13.19 10.23
N TRP A 133 13.92 11.89 10.45
CA TRP A 133 13.07 11.19 11.41
C TRP A 133 13.29 11.76 12.82
N SER A 134 12.20 11.89 13.57
CA SER A 134 12.22 12.40 14.94
C SER A 134 11.52 11.42 15.89
N PRO A 135 12.25 10.81 16.86
CA PRO A 135 11.65 9.93 17.86
C PRO A 135 10.61 10.67 18.70
N TYR A 136 10.89 11.94 19.00
CA TYR A 136 9.98 12.80 19.74
C TYR A 136 8.65 12.94 19.03
N TRP A 137 8.67 13.18 17.71
CA TRP A 137 7.44 13.35 16.95
C TRP A 137 6.60 12.06 16.93
N GLU A 138 7.22 10.90 16.75
CA GLU A 138 6.49 9.63 16.80
C GLU A 138 5.80 9.38 18.14
N LEU A 139 6.51 9.63 19.24
CA LEU A 139 5.95 9.49 20.58
C LEU A 139 4.82 10.51 20.80
N ARG A 140 5.02 11.76 20.38
CA ARG A 140 4.03 12.82 20.53
C ARG A 140 2.75 12.51 19.77
N LYS A 141 2.88 12.04 18.52
CA LYS A 141 1.78 11.60 17.65
C LYS A 141 1.01 10.45 18.29
N SER A 142 1.73 9.42 18.75
CA SER A 142 1.11 8.24 19.38
C SER A 142 0.34 8.61 20.64
N ARG A 143 0.94 9.43 21.51
CA ARG A 143 0.28 9.95 22.71
C ARG A 143 -0.97 10.77 22.36
N ALA A 144 -0.90 11.65 21.35
CA ALA A 144 -2.03 12.49 20.96
C ALA A 144 -3.23 11.66 20.50
N ILE A 145 -2.95 10.58 19.77
CA ILE A 145 -3.96 9.65 19.28
C ILE A 145 -4.62 8.88 20.43
N GLU A 146 -3.80 8.35 21.34
CA GLU A 146 -4.25 7.57 22.49
C GLU A 146 -5.09 8.39 23.46
N LEU A 147 -4.64 9.61 23.76
CA LEU A 147 -5.34 10.55 24.65
C LEU A 147 -6.48 11.30 23.95
N HIS A 148 -6.78 10.95 22.70
CA HIS A 148 -7.83 11.59 21.89
C HIS A 148 -7.68 13.13 21.78
N GLU A 149 -6.45 13.64 21.85
CA GLU A 149 -6.15 15.07 21.73
C GLU A 149 -6.41 15.60 20.32
N VAL A 150 -6.41 14.71 19.32
CA VAL A 150 -6.54 15.03 17.89
C VAL A 150 -7.85 14.46 17.34
N PRO A 151 -8.69 15.28 16.70
CA PRO A 151 -9.96 14.81 16.13
C PRO A 151 -9.74 13.88 14.92
N ARG A 152 -10.72 13.02 14.64
CA ARG A 152 -10.61 11.95 13.62
C ARG A 152 -10.27 12.49 12.22
N ASN A 153 -10.80 13.64 11.82
CA ASN A 153 -10.49 14.26 10.53
C ASN A 153 -9.01 14.61 10.38
N ILE A 154 -8.37 15.12 11.45
CA ILE A 154 -6.93 15.42 11.46
C ILE A 154 -6.10 14.13 11.57
N ARG A 155 -6.62 13.08 12.24
CA ARG A 155 -5.96 11.76 12.29
C ARG A 155 -5.85 11.08 10.93
N LEU A 156 -6.86 11.29 10.07
CA LEU A 156 -6.88 10.80 8.69
C LEU A 156 -6.10 11.69 7.72
N GLY A 157 -5.69 12.86 8.19
CA GLY A 157 -4.89 13.83 7.47
C GLY A 157 -3.41 13.49 7.39
N GLY A 158 -2.67 14.37 6.72
CA GLY A 158 -1.22 14.25 6.56
C GLY A 158 -0.44 14.57 7.83
N ASP A 159 0.83 14.15 7.88
CA ASP A 159 1.72 14.40 9.02
C ASP A 159 1.94 15.91 9.29
N TYR A 160 1.87 16.73 8.23
CA TYR A 160 1.90 18.19 8.32
C TYR A 160 0.72 18.76 9.12
N GLU A 161 -0.51 18.40 8.76
CA GLU A 161 -1.72 18.89 9.43
C GLU A 161 -1.75 18.51 10.91
N MET A 162 -1.22 17.33 11.24
CA MET A 162 -1.09 16.89 12.62
C MET A 162 -0.04 17.69 13.40
N LYS A 163 1.11 18.01 12.78
CA LYS A 163 2.12 18.89 13.39
C LYS A 163 1.58 20.30 13.59
N GLU A 164 0.88 20.83 12.60
CA GLU A 164 0.24 22.14 12.67
C GLU A 164 -0.82 22.19 13.78
N PHE A 165 -1.67 21.17 13.89
CA PHE A 165 -2.67 21.11 14.95
C PHE A 165 -2.04 21.03 16.36
N LEU A 166 -0.99 20.22 16.52
CA LEU A 166 -0.37 19.97 17.83
C LEU A 166 0.61 21.06 18.27
N PHE A 167 1.33 21.68 17.33
CA PHE A 167 2.36 22.67 17.62
C PHE A 167 2.03 24.08 17.13
N GLY A 168 1.15 24.25 16.14
CA GLY A 168 0.68 25.58 15.71
C GLY A 168 -0.03 26.32 16.85
N ARG A 169 -0.74 25.61 17.73
CA ARG A 169 -1.34 26.17 18.96
C ARG A 169 -0.34 26.65 20.01
N LEU A 170 0.95 26.35 19.88
CA LEU A 170 1.99 26.88 20.78
C LEU A 170 2.45 28.28 20.36
N HIS A 171 2.24 28.70 19.10
CA HIS A 171 2.59 30.05 18.65
C HIS A 171 1.62 31.13 19.15
N ASP A 172 0.39 30.78 19.53
CA ASP A 172 -0.60 31.73 20.09
C ASP A 172 -0.45 31.96 21.60
N ARG A 173 0.58 31.40 22.25
CA ARG A 173 0.79 31.48 23.71
C ARG A 173 2.09 32.16 24.14
N TRP A 174 2.75 32.89 23.23
CA TRP A 174 3.91 33.73 23.51
C TRP A 174 3.77 35.10 22.86
#